data_AF-A0A852SJT0-F1
#
_entry.id   AF-A0A852SJT0-F1
#
_cell.length_a   1.000
_cell.length_b   1.000
_cell.length_c   1.000
_cell.angle_alpha   90.00
_cell.angle_beta   90.00
_cell.angle_gamma   90.00
#
_symmetry.space_group_name_H-M   'P 1'
#
loop_
_entity.id
_entity.type
_entity.pdbx_description
1 polymer ?
#
loop_
_entity_poly.entity_id
_entity_poly.type
_entity_poly.pdbx_seq_one_letter_code
_entity_poly.pdbx_strand_id
1 'polypeptide(L)' 'MGTIEFENEKSALVHTGDVTQPIARLYRMNDGWHAKLAHLHTAKAWFGPYESPEDALTEIA' A
#
# COMPACT_ATOMS: atom_id res chain seq x y z
N MET A 1 6.05 0.28 13.07
CA MET A 1 6.67 -0.52 11.98
C MET A 1 5.54 -1.22 11.27
N GLY A 2 5.08 -0.69 10.13
CA GLY A 2 4.13 -1.41 9.29
C GLY A 2 4.81 -2.60 8.61
N THR A 3 4.02 -3.60 8.27
CA THR A 3 4.44 -4.82 7.57
C THR A 3 3.76 -4.84 6.20
N ILE A 4 4.48 -5.33 5.19
CA ILE A 4 3.96 -5.55 3.84
C ILE A 4 3.68 -7.04 3.67
N GLU A 5 2.45 -7.39 3.33
CA GLU A 5 2.04 -8.75 2.98
C GLU A 5 1.69 -8.81 1.49
N PHE A 6 2.46 -9.56 0.70
CA PHE A 6 2.19 -9.69 -0.74
C PHE A 6 1.05 -10.67 -0.98
N GLU A 7 -0.08 -10.16 -1.47
CA GLU A 7 -1.22 -11.00 -1.86
C GLU A 7 -0.98 -11.67 -3.22
N ASN A 8 -0.25 -10.99 -4.10
CA ASN A 8 0.16 -11.48 -5.42
C ASN A 8 1.31 -10.63 -5.99
N GLU A 9 1.78 -10.95 -7.20
CA GLU A 9 2.88 -10.24 -7.88
C GLU A 9 2.60 -8.75 -8.19
N LYS A 10 1.34 -8.33 -8.12
CA LYS A 10 0.89 -6.97 -8.45
C LYS A 10 0.13 -6.29 -7.31
N SER A 11 0.07 -6.89 -6.13
CA SER A 11 -0.74 -6.39 -5.02
C SER A 11 -0.12 -6.78 -3.69
N ALA A 12 -0.04 -5.82 -2.77
CA ALA A 12 0.41 -6.05 -1.42
C ALA A 12 -0.46 -5.28 -0.42
N LEU A 13 -0.59 -5.80 0.78
CA LEU A 13 -1.32 -5.22 1.89
C LEU A 13 -0.35 -4.62 2.89
N VAL A 14 -0.64 -3.42 3.41
CA VAL A 14 0.16 -2.77 4.45
C VAL A 14 -0.63 -2.76 5.74
N HIS A 15 -0.07 -3.30 6.81
CA HIS A 15 -0.75 -3.43 8.12
C HIS A 15 0.24 -3.36 9.30
N THR A 16 -0.20 -2.97 10.50
CA THR A 16 0.63 -2.93 11.74
C THR A 16 0.49 -4.20 12.59
N GLY A 17 0.38 -5.37 11.95
CA GLY A 17 0.21 -6.66 12.64
C GLY A 17 -1.21 -7.21 12.69
N ASP A 18 -2.22 -6.46 12.25
CA ASP A 18 -3.58 -6.96 12.02
C ASP A 18 -3.95 -6.84 10.53
N VAL A 19 -4.02 -7.96 9.84
CA VAL A 19 -4.34 -8.04 8.40
C VAL A 19 -5.81 -7.68 8.13
N THR A 20 -6.69 -7.78 9.15
CA THR A 20 -8.11 -7.43 9.03
C THR A 20 -8.35 -5.92 9.05
N GLN A 21 -7.39 -5.16 9.56
CA GLN A 21 -7.39 -3.69 9.58
C GLN A 21 -6.15 -3.15 8.86
N PRO A 22 -6.08 -3.31 7.52
CA PRO A 22 -4.98 -2.76 6.77
C PRO A 22 -4.96 -1.24 6.88
N ILE A 23 -3.76 -0.68 6.81
CA ILE A 23 -3.51 0.76 6.74
C ILE A 23 -3.69 1.21 5.29
N ALA A 24 -3.15 0.43 4.36
CA ALA A 24 -3.18 0.69 2.92
C ALA A 24 -3.04 -0.59 2.11
N ARG A 25 -3.31 -0.48 0.80
CA ARG A 25 -3.12 -1.55 -0.18
C ARG A 25 -2.32 -1.01 -1.36
N LEU A 26 -1.24 -1.70 -1.69
CA LEU A 26 -0.36 -1.38 -2.79
C LEU A 26 -0.79 -2.12 -4.04
N TYR A 27 -0.72 -1.44 -5.18
CA TYR A 27 -1.03 -1.97 -6.50
C TYR A 27 0.13 -1.66 -7.44
N ARG A 28 0.67 -2.69 -8.10
CA ARG A 28 1.69 -2.50 -9.13
C ARG A 28 1.01 -2.14 -10.45
N MET A 29 1.14 -0.88 -10.85
CA MET A 29 0.68 -0.36 -12.13
C MET A 29 1.85 -0.28 -13.12
N ASN A 30 1.57 0.17 -14.35
CA ASN A 30 2.57 0.26 -15.41
C ASN A 30 3.67 1.31 -15.12
N ASP A 31 3.36 2.32 -14.31
CA ASP A 31 4.22 3.43 -13.95
C ASP A 31 4.89 3.27 -12.58
N GLY A 32 4.55 2.22 -11.82
CA GLY A 32 5.14 1.95 -10.51
C GLY A 32 4.14 1.38 -9.50
N TRP A 33 4.50 1.42 -8.22
CA TRP A 33 3.63 1.01 -7.13
C TRP A 33 2.76 2.17 -6.67
N HIS A 34 1.47 1.92 -6.53
CA HIS A 34 0.49 2.89 -6.07
C HIS A 34 -0.14 2.41 -4.78
N ALA A 35 -0.15 3.25 -3.76
CA ALA A 35 -0.74 2.93 -2.48
C ALA A 35 -2.13 3.52 -2.35
N LYS A 36 -3.08 2.73 -1.90
CA LYS A 36 -4.44 3.16 -1.57
C LYS A 36 -4.68 3.02 -0.07
N LEU A 37 -4.88 4.14 0.63
CA LEU A 37 -5.23 4.11 2.05
C LEU A 37 -6.55 3.38 2.27
N ALA A 38 -6.55 2.40 3.17
CA ALA A 38 -7.72 1.57 3.45
C ALA A 38 -8.79 2.34 4.24
N HIS A 39 -8.38 3.30 5.08
CA HIS A 39 -9.26 4.12 5.89
C HIS A 39 -9.85 5.33 5.14
N LEU A 40 -9.37 5.62 3.93
CA LEU A 40 -9.83 6.77 3.13
C LEU A 40 -10.51 6.27 1.86
N HIS A 41 -11.84 6.39 1.80
CA HIS A 41 -12.65 5.95 0.64
C HIS A 41 -12.83 7.03 -0.43
N THR A 42 -11.88 7.95 -0.56
CA THR A 42 -11.93 9.04 -1.54
C THR A 42 -10.89 8.87 -2.63
N ALA A 43 -11.05 9.54 -3.76
CA ALA A 43 -10.05 9.52 -4.84
C ALA A 43 -8.67 10.04 -4.38
N LYS A 44 -8.62 10.84 -3.31
CA LYS A 44 -7.38 11.35 -2.69
C LYS A 44 -6.64 10.32 -1.83
N ALA A 45 -7.17 9.10 -1.71
CA ALA A 45 -6.56 8.02 -0.96
C ALA A 45 -5.42 7.32 -1.71
N TRP A 46 -5.18 7.69 -2.96
CA TRP A 46 -4.13 7.13 -3.78
C TRP A 46 -2.86 7.97 -3.70
N PHE A 47 -1.73 7.29 -3.49
CA PHE A 47 -0.40 7.86 -3.42
C PHE A 47 0.55 7.06 -4.32
N GLY A 48 1.60 7.74 -4.78
CA GLY A 48 2.56 7.20 -5.75
C GLY A 48 2.62 8.01 -7.05
N PRO A 49 3.31 7.50 -8.08
CA PRO A 49 3.98 6.20 -8.12
C PRO A 49 5.23 6.11 -7.23
N TYR A 50 5.43 4.93 -6.63
CA TYR A 50 6.62 4.55 -5.87
C TYR A 50 7.46 3.55 -6.67
N GLU A 51 8.79 3.58 -6.51
CA GLU A 51 9.69 2.66 -7.19
C GLU A 51 9.58 1.25 -6.59
N SER A 52 9.48 1.18 -5.26
CA SER A 52 9.34 -0.07 -4.50
C SER A 52 8.16 -0.04 -3.52
N PRO A 53 7.60 -1.21 -3.15
CA PRO A 53 6.55 -1.28 -2.13
C PRO A 53 7.06 -0.86 -0.73
N GLU A 54 8.37 -0.97 -0.48
CA GLU A 54 9.04 -0.50 0.74
C GLU A 54 9.07 1.03 0.86
N ASP A 55 9.23 1.74 -0.26
CA ASP A 55 9.13 3.21 -0.30
C ASP A 55 7.71 3.64 0.06
N ALA A 56 6.72 2.95 -0.50
CA ALA A 56 5.32 3.21 -0.19
C ALA A 56 5.07 3.00 1.31
N LEU A 57 5.58 1.91 1.90
CA LEU A 57 5.46 1.67 3.33
C LEU A 57 6.02 2.81 4.17
N THR A 58 7.20 3.33 3.82
CA THR A 58 7.88 4.41 4.56
C THR A 58 7.08 5.72 4.56
N GLU A 59 6.35 6.00 3.48
CA GLU A 59 5.52 7.21 3.37
C GLU A 59 4.17 7.09 4.06
N ILE A 60 3.65 5.86 4.24
CA ILE A 60 2.29 5.61 4.73
C ILE A 60 2.25 5.20 6.21
N ALA A 61 3.31 4.56 6.73
CA ALA A 61 3.34 3.90 8.05
C ALA A 61 4.33 4.55 9.03
#